data_AF-A0A1C5VBE7-F1
#
_entry.id   AF-A0A1C5VBE7-F1
#
_cell.length_a   1.000
_cell.length_b   1.000
_cell.length_c   1.000
_cell.angle_alpha   90.00
_cell.angle_beta   90.00
_cell.angle_gamma   90.00
#
_symmetry.space_group_name_H-M   'P 1'
#
loop_
_entity.id
_entity.type
_entity.pdbx_description
1 polymer ?
#
loop_
_entity_poly.entity_id
_entity_poly.type
_entity_poly.pdbx_seq_one_letter_code
_entity_poly.pdbx_strand_id
1 'polypeptide(L)'
;MSDGAMIVMIFAIIIFVPLICIFAIYKISRYRRKSNNERYTCETPGIITDLRLKGSDGPFVMTVSYSVNGIEYTVKESVKLKSSTIKAGAIPVGQRKTPVIGDIRKGSVVTVKHDPTDPVRALIKGNDGFITG
;
A
#
# COMPACT_ATOMS: atom_id res chain seq x y z
N MET A 1 -44.97 23.74 0.39
CA MET A 1 -43.59 24.22 0.58
C MET A 1 -43.48 25.54 -0.16
N SER A 2 -42.91 26.58 0.45
CA SER A 2 -42.61 27.81 -0.29
C SER A 2 -41.50 27.54 -1.32
N ASP A 3 -41.53 28.23 -2.46
CA ASP A 3 -40.55 28.03 -3.53
C ASP A 3 -39.11 28.25 -3.03
N GLY A 4 -38.92 29.18 -2.09
CA GLY A 4 -37.63 29.38 -1.41
C GLY A 4 -37.15 28.15 -0.64
N ALA A 5 -38.05 27.42 0.04
CA ALA A 5 -37.68 26.18 0.73
C ALA A 5 -37.33 25.04 -0.24
N MET A 6 -37.97 24.98 -1.42
CA MET A 6 -37.61 24.01 -2.46
C MET A 6 -36.21 24.28 -3.03
N ILE A 7 -35.88 25.54 -3.30
CA ILE A 7 -34.56 25.91 -3.84
C ILE A 7 -33.44 25.54 -2.86
N VAL A 8 -33.60 25.86 -1.57
CA VAL A 8 -32.60 25.53 -0.54
C VAL A 8 -32.40 24.02 -0.41
N MET A 9 -33.48 23.23 -0.49
CA MET A 9 -33.42 21.77 -0.44
C MET A 9 -32.65 21.18 -1.64
N ILE A 10 -32.86 21.71 -2.85
CA ILE A 10 -32.16 21.24 -4.05
C ILE A 10 -30.65 21.49 -3.93
N PHE A 11 -30.24 22.70 -3.52
CA PHE A 11 -28.82 23.01 -3.31
C PHE A 11 -28.19 22.14 -2.22
N ALA A 12 -28.91 21.88 -1.12
CA ALA A 12 -28.43 20.97 -0.08
C ALA A 12 -28.18 19.57 -0.64
N ILE A 13 -29.10 19.00 -1.41
CA ILE A 13 -28.96 17.67 -2.02
C ILE A 13 -27.75 17.62 -2.98
N ILE A 14 -27.58 18.63 -3.82
CA ILE A 14 -26.46 18.72 -4.78
C ILE A 14 -25.10 18.71 -4.04
N ILE A 15 -25.01 19.29 -2.85
CA ILE A 15 -23.78 19.31 -2.05
C ILE A 15 -23.60 18.00 -1.27
N PHE A 16 -24.66 17.52 -0.60
CA PHE A 16 -24.54 16.38 0.31
C PHE A 16 -24.38 15.04 -0.42
N VAL A 17 -25.06 14.83 -1.56
CA VAL A 17 -24.97 13.57 -2.32
C VAL A 17 -23.53 13.22 -2.73
N PRO A 18 -22.75 14.11 -3.40
CA PRO A 18 -21.38 13.78 -3.78
C PRO A 18 -20.47 13.58 -2.56
N LEU A 19 -20.66 14.33 -1.47
CA LEU A 19 -19.90 14.14 -0.23
C LEU A 19 -20.14 12.75 0.38
N ILE A 20 -21.40 12.30 0.42
CA ILE A 20 -21.77 10.98 0.91
C ILE A 20 -21.17 9.89 0.01
N CYS A 21 -21.23 10.06 -1.31
CA CYS A 21 -20.64 9.10 -2.26
C CYS A 21 -19.12 8.95 -2.05
N ILE A 22 -18.39 10.06 -1.94
CA ILE A 22 -16.94 10.05 -1.68
C ILE A 22 -16.64 9.35 -0.34
N PHE A 23 -17.40 9.67 0.70
CA PHE A 23 -17.23 9.05 2.02
C PHE A 23 -17.50 7.55 2.00
N ALA A 24 -18.54 7.10 1.29
CA ALA A 24 -18.87 5.69 1.12
C ALA A 24 -17.75 4.95 0.37
N ILE A 25 -17.25 5.50 -0.73
CA ILE A 25 -16.12 4.93 -1.49
C ILE A 25 -14.87 4.85 -0.62
N TYR A 26 -14.57 5.89 0.17
CA TYR A 26 -13.46 5.90 1.11
C TYR A 26 -13.61 4.80 2.18
N LYS A 27 -14.80 4.65 2.78
CA LYS A 27 -15.08 3.59 3.77
C LYS A 27 -14.95 2.19 3.18
N ILE A 28 -15.51 1.96 1.98
CA ILE A 28 -15.46 0.65 1.30
C ILE A 28 -14.02 0.30 0.95
N SER A 29 -13.26 1.22 0.36
CA SER A 29 -11.86 1.00 0.01
C SER A 29 -11.00 0.71 1.25
N ARG A 30 -11.20 1.46 2.34
CA ARG A 30 -10.53 1.24 3.62
C ARG A 30 -10.92 -0.12 4.24
N TYR A 31 -12.19 -0.50 4.19
CA TYR A 31 -12.67 -1.78 4.72
C TYR A 31 -12.09 -2.96 3.94
N ARG A 32 -12.12 -2.91 2.60
CA ARG A 32 -11.51 -3.95 1.74
C ARG A 32 -10.02 -4.11 2.04
N ARG A 33 -9.29 -3.00 2.21
CA ARG A 33 -7.86 -3.05 2.55
C ARG A 33 -7.60 -3.72 3.89
N LYS A 34 -8.43 -3.43 4.90
CA LYS A 34 -8.33 -4.06 6.23
C LYS A 34 -8.64 -5.57 6.16
N SER A 35 -9.78 -5.92 5.56
CA SER A 35 -10.22 -7.32 5.45
C SER A 35 -9.23 -8.18 4.65
N ASN A 36 -8.58 -7.62 3.61
CA ASN A 36 -7.56 -8.37 2.89
C ASN A 36 -6.35 -8.69 3.77
N ASN A 37 -5.92 -7.75 4.64
CA ASN A 37 -4.81 -7.97 5.57
C ASN A 37 -5.11 -9.06 6.63
N GLU A 38 -6.39 -9.25 7.00
CA GLU A 38 -6.81 -10.26 7.99
C GLU A 38 -6.71 -11.70 7.47
N ARG A 39 -6.62 -11.89 6.14
CA ARG A 39 -6.43 -13.23 5.53
C ARG A 39 -5.00 -13.77 5.62
N TYR A 40 -4.02 -12.87 5.74
CA TYR A 40 -2.60 -13.23 5.77
C TYR A 40 -2.12 -13.28 7.22
N THR A 41 -2.32 -14.42 7.86
CA THR A 41 -2.08 -14.60 9.31
C THR A 41 -0.77 -15.31 9.62
N CYS A 42 -0.29 -16.17 8.71
CA CYS A 42 0.96 -16.91 8.91
C CYS A 42 2.16 -16.10 8.41
N GLU A 43 3.22 -16.06 9.22
CA GLU A 43 4.46 -15.36 8.89
C GLU A 43 5.59 -16.36 8.64
N THR A 44 6.31 -16.17 7.53
CA THR A 44 7.48 -16.98 7.18
C THR A 44 8.63 -16.08 6.72
N PRO A 45 9.89 -16.47 6.98
CA PRO A 45 11.03 -15.80 6.39
C PRO A 45 11.08 -16.07 4.89
N GLY A 46 11.36 -15.03 4.12
CA GLY A 46 11.64 -15.09 2.69
C GLY A 46 12.93 -14.38 2.35
N ILE A 47 13.52 -14.74 1.22
CA ILE A 47 14.78 -14.18 0.72
C ILE A 47 14.47 -13.36 -0.53
N ILE A 48 15.00 -12.14 -0.60
CA ILE A 48 14.90 -11.31 -1.80
C ILE A 48 15.75 -11.95 -2.90
N THR A 49 15.10 -12.51 -3.91
CA THR A 49 15.79 -13.13 -5.05
C THR A 49 16.03 -12.14 -6.18
N ASP A 50 15.16 -11.14 -6.31
CA ASP A 50 15.27 -10.17 -7.39
C ASP A 50 14.76 -8.78 -7.00
N LEU A 51 15.35 -7.76 -7.61
CA LEU A 51 14.99 -6.36 -7.44
C LEU A 51 15.21 -5.67 -8.78
N ARG A 52 14.14 -5.18 -9.41
CA ARG A 52 14.19 -4.51 -10.71
C ARG A 52 13.50 -3.16 -10.67
N LEU A 53 14.04 -2.15 -11.34
CA LEU A 53 13.32 -0.90 -11.56
C LEU A 53 12.17 -1.10 -12.55
N LYS A 54 11.01 -0.51 -12.26
CA LYS A 54 9.88 -0.46 -13.19
C LYS A 54 10.04 0.75 -14.13
N GLY A 55 10.87 0.63 -15.15
CA GLY A 55 11.18 1.76 -16.06
C GLY A 55 12.15 2.78 -15.42
N SER A 56 12.35 3.93 -16.07
CA SER A 56 13.34 4.94 -15.65
C SER A 56 13.02 5.61 -14.30
N ASP A 57 11.74 5.81 -14.00
CA ASP A 57 11.27 6.54 -12.80
C ASP A 57 10.28 5.75 -11.92
N GLY A 58 10.01 4.48 -12.24
CA GLY A 58 9.05 3.69 -11.48
C GLY A 58 9.63 3.03 -10.24
N PRO A 59 8.77 2.62 -9.29
CA PRO A 59 9.21 1.96 -8.06
C PRO A 59 9.91 0.64 -8.38
N PHE A 60 10.83 0.24 -7.52
CA PHE A 60 11.42 -1.09 -7.59
C PHE A 60 10.32 -2.14 -7.45
N VAL A 61 10.44 -3.21 -8.22
CA VAL A 61 9.66 -4.43 -8.07
C VAL A 61 10.57 -5.46 -7.44
N MET A 62 10.16 -5.94 -6.28
CA MET A 62 10.90 -6.90 -5.48
C MET A 62 10.24 -8.27 -5.59
N THR A 63 11.06 -9.29 -5.81
CA THR A 63 10.64 -10.69 -5.80
C THR A 63 11.27 -11.37 -4.60
N VAL A 64 10.44 -12.03 -3.80
CA VAL A 64 10.85 -12.74 -2.59
C VAL A 64 10.46 -14.21 -2.74
N SER A 65 11.42 -15.10 -2.50
CA SER A 65 11.18 -16.54 -2.38
C SER A 65 11.01 -16.92 -0.92
N TYR A 66 10.02 -17.77 -0.60
CA TYR A 66 9.78 -18.28 0.75
C TYR A 66 9.30 -19.72 0.68
N SER A 67 9.48 -20.47 1.78
CA SER A 67 9.04 -21.86 1.86
C SER A 67 7.95 -22.05 2.91
N VAL A 68 6.93 -22.82 2.57
CA VAL A 68 5.88 -23.27 3.48
C VAL A 68 5.78 -24.79 3.35
N ASN A 69 5.98 -25.51 4.46
CA ASN A 69 5.95 -26.98 4.50
C ASN A 69 6.85 -27.65 3.45
N GLY A 70 8.02 -27.06 3.15
CA GLY A 70 8.98 -27.59 2.18
C GLY A 70 8.66 -27.28 0.71
N ILE A 71 7.56 -26.58 0.43
CA ILE A 71 7.22 -26.11 -0.92
C ILE A 71 7.69 -24.67 -1.06
N GLU A 72 8.39 -24.37 -2.15
CA GLU A 72 8.83 -23.00 -2.47
C GLU A 72 7.73 -22.21 -3.18
N TYR A 73 7.57 -20.97 -2.75
CA TYR A 73 6.65 -20.00 -3.30
C TYR A 73 7.38 -18.68 -3.57
N THR A 74 6.81 -17.87 -4.46
CA THR A 74 7.34 -16.55 -4.75
C THR A 74 6.25 -15.50 -4.66
N VAL A 75 6.61 -14.36 -4.07
CA VAL A 75 5.74 -13.18 -4.00
C VAL A 75 6.46 -12.01 -4.67
N LYS A 76 5.72 -11.28 -5.51
CA LYS A 76 6.24 -10.16 -6.28
C LYS A 76 5.43 -8.92 -5.99
N GLU A 77 6.08 -7.90 -5.44
CA GLU A 77 5.43 -6.65 -5.07
C GLU A 77 6.24 -5.43 -5.50
N SER A 78 5.55 -4.32 -5.76
CA SER A 78 6.21 -3.03 -5.90
C SER A 78 6.60 -2.50 -4.52
N VAL A 79 7.86 -2.12 -4.37
CA VAL A 79 8.42 -1.54 -3.14
C VAL A 79 7.76 -0.20 -2.87
N LYS A 80 7.18 -0.06 -1.67
CA LYS A 80 6.63 1.22 -1.20
C LYS A 80 7.76 2.09 -0.67
N LEU A 81 7.74 3.35 -1.10
CA LEU A 81 8.73 4.35 -0.74
C LEU A 81 8.08 5.41 0.17
N LYS A 82 8.79 5.85 1.19
CA LYS A 82 8.49 7.06 1.96
C LYS A 82 9.37 8.21 1.47
N SER A 83 8.77 9.37 1.28
CA SER A 83 9.49 10.61 0.99
C SER A 83 9.84 11.33 2.29
N SER A 84 11.06 11.82 2.41
CA SER A 84 11.50 12.70 3.49
C SER A 84 12.15 13.96 2.91
N THR A 85 11.88 15.11 3.53
CA THR A 85 12.43 16.39 3.07
C THR A 85 13.89 16.52 3.46
N ILE A 86 14.74 16.83 2.49
CA ILE A 86 16.14 17.21 2.73
C ILE A 86 16.15 18.71 3.03
N LYS A 87 16.73 19.11 4.15
CA LYS A 87 16.82 20.52 4.57
C LYS A 87 18.27 20.98 4.63
N ALA A 88 18.53 22.20 4.20
CA ALA A 88 19.76 22.94 4.49
C ALA A 88 19.41 24.04 5.52
N GLY A 89 19.73 23.79 6.79
CA GLY A 89 19.21 24.61 7.89
C GLY A 89 17.67 24.55 7.95
N ALA A 90 17.00 25.70 7.88
CA ALA A 90 15.53 25.78 7.88
C ALA A 90 14.89 25.59 6.48
N ILE A 91 15.68 25.64 5.41
CA ILE A 91 15.17 25.69 4.04
C ILE A 91 15.08 24.25 3.47
N PRO A 92 13.91 23.81 2.96
CA PRO A 92 13.80 22.54 2.25
C PRO A 92 14.48 22.64 0.88
N VAL A 93 15.49 21.79 0.63
CA VAL A 93 16.31 21.79 -0.60
C VAL A 93 16.00 20.61 -1.52
N GLY A 94 15.21 19.64 -1.07
CA GLY A 94 14.83 18.50 -1.89
C GLY A 94 14.05 17.44 -1.14
N GLN A 95 13.86 16.31 -1.81
CA GLN A 95 13.17 15.13 -1.26
C GLN A 95 14.04 13.89 -1.43
N ARG A 96 14.08 13.04 -0.41
CA ARG A 96 14.74 11.74 -0.42
C ARG A 96 13.67 10.66 -0.35
N LYS A 97 13.68 9.73 -1.32
CA LYS A 97 12.84 8.53 -1.27
C LYS A 97 13.63 7.38 -0.63
N THR A 98 13.02 6.70 0.32
CA THR A 98 13.59 5.51 0.98
C THR A 98 12.53 4.39 1.03
N PRO A 99 12.90 3.11 0.89
CA PRO A 99 11.96 2.02 1.09
C PRO A 99 11.36 2.03 2.50
N VAL A 100 10.06 1.74 2.62
CA VAL A 100 9.37 1.65 3.92
C VAL A 100 9.87 0.44 4.73
N ILE A 101 10.10 -0.66 4.02
CA ILE A 101 10.58 -1.95 4.52
C ILE A 101 12.05 -1.93 4.97
N GLY A 102 12.83 -0.89 4.65
CA GLY A 102 14.23 -0.79 5.02
C GLY A 102 15.17 -1.34 3.93
N ASP A 103 16.05 -2.27 4.29
CA ASP A 103 17.02 -2.81 3.34
C ASP A 103 16.37 -3.80 2.36
N ILE A 104 16.55 -3.55 1.07
CA ILE A 104 15.94 -4.30 -0.05
C ILE A 104 16.99 -4.98 -0.94
N ARG A 105 18.23 -5.13 -0.46
CA ARG A 105 19.30 -5.81 -1.21
C ARG A 105 18.92 -7.25 -1.52
N LYS A 106 19.33 -7.74 -2.69
CA LYS A 106 19.23 -9.16 -3.03
C LYS A 106 19.97 -10.00 -1.99
N GLY A 107 19.37 -11.11 -1.56
CA GLY A 107 19.88 -11.98 -0.50
C GLY A 107 19.44 -11.58 0.91
N SER A 108 18.92 -10.37 1.12
CA SER A 108 18.39 -9.97 2.42
C SER A 108 17.12 -10.75 2.77
N VAL A 109 16.95 -11.02 4.06
CA VAL A 109 15.79 -11.73 4.61
C VAL A 109 14.68 -10.73 4.94
N VAL A 110 13.47 -11.04 4.52
CA VAL A 110 12.26 -10.25 4.79
C VAL A 110 11.14 -11.18 5.27
N THR A 111 10.17 -10.63 6.01
CA THR A 111 9.03 -11.42 6.48
C THR A 111 7.92 -11.41 5.43
N VAL A 112 7.44 -12.58 5.05
CA VAL A 112 6.29 -12.78 4.17
C VAL A 112 5.11 -13.19 5.02
N LYS A 113 3.95 -12.56 4.81
CA LYS A 113 2.67 -13.03 5.35
C LYS A 113 1.92 -13.78 4.28
N HIS A 114 1.42 -14.95 4.58
CA HIS A 114 0.65 -15.77 3.64
C HIS A 114 -0.68 -16.25 4.25
N ASP A 115 -1.60 -16.64 3.38
CA ASP A 115 -2.83 -17.32 3.77
C ASP A 115 -2.49 -18.77 4.14
N PRO A 116 -2.84 -19.25 5.36
CA PRO A 116 -2.56 -20.62 5.78
C PRO A 116 -3.22 -21.68 4.90
N THR A 117 -4.32 -21.35 4.23
CA THR A 117 -5.08 -22.25 3.36
C THR A 117 -4.63 -22.20 1.91
N ASP A 118 -3.97 -21.11 1.50
CA ASP A 118 -3.47 -20.89 0.14
C ASP A 118 -2.14 -20.12 0.18
N PRO A 119 -1.00 -20.79 0.38
CA PRO A 119 0.30 -20.13 0.54
C PRO A 119 0.75 -19.31 -0.67
N VAL A 120 0.15 -19.50 -1.85
CA VAL A 120 0.41 -18.67 -3.05
C VAL A 120 -0.06 -17.23 -2.82
N ARG A 121 -1.10 -17.04 -2.00
CA ARG A 121 -1.53 -15.72 -1.56
C ARG A 121 -0.63 -15.25 -0.45
N ALA A 122 0.28 -14.36 -0.81
CA ALA A 122 1.19 -13.75 0.14
C ALA A 122 1.40 -12.26 -0.11
N LEU A 123 1.89 -11.59 0.94
CA LEU A 123 2.32 -10.20 0.91
C LEU A 123 3.60 -10.02 1.72
N ILE A 124 4.37 -8.96 1.41
CA ILE A 124 5.62 -8.68 2.12
C ILE A 124 5.30 -7.78 3.32
N LYS A 125 5.57 -8.27 4.54
CA LYS A 125 5.29 -7.53 5.78
C LYS A 125 6.10 -6.25 5.81
N GLY A 126 5.46 -5.13 6.16
CA GLY A 126 6.13 -3.82 6.21
C GLY A 126 6.30 -3.15 4.84
N ASN A 127 5.90 -3.81 3.74
CA ASN A 127 5.78 -3.18 2.43
C ASN A 127 4.40 -2.50 2.25
N ASP A 128 3.80 -2.08 3.35
CA ASP A 128 2.57 -1.32 3.41
C ASP A 128 2.84 0.18 3.57
N GLY A 129 2.11 0.98 2.81
CA GLY A 129 2.27 2.43 2.81
C GLY A 129 1.46 3.08 1.72
N PHE A 130 1.27 4.39 1.84
CA PHE A 130 0.83 5.24 0.73
C PHE A 130 2.08 5.74 0.02
N ILE A 131 2.05 5.76 -1.31
CA ILE A 131 3.01 6.58 -2.05
C ILE A 131 2.59 8.02 -1.73
N THR A 132 3.23 8.63 -0.74
CA THR A 132 3.16 10.08 -0.56
C THR A 132 4.14 10.67 -1.57
N GLY A 133 3.59 11.04 -2.73
CA GLY A 133 4.26 11.88 -3.70
C GLY A 133 4.45 13.29 -3.16
#